data_AF-A0A6L7KLH6-F1
#
_entry.id   AF-A0A6L7KLH6-F1
#
_cell.length_a   1.000
_cell.length_b   1.000
_cell.length_c   1.000
_cell.angle_alpha   90.00
_cell.angle_beta   90.00
_cell.angle_gamma   90.00
#
_symmetry.space_group_name_H-M   'P 1'
#
loop_
_entity.id
_entity.type
_entity.pdbx_description
1 polymer ?
#
loop_
_entity_poly.entity_id
_entity_poly.type
_entity_poly.pdbx_seq_one_letter_code
_entity_poly.pdbx_strand_id
1 'polypeptide(L)' 'MTVDLPVERPSRPMFGGANLDTLYVTSLGVGLSPGRDQPEAGSLFAVSGLGVQGLPQTRFKG' A
#
# COMPACT_ATOMS: atom_id res chain seq x y z
N MET A 1 14.25 3.05 -5.47
CA MET A 1 13.36 3.92 -4.69
C MET A 1 12.74 3.09 -3.57
N THR A 2 12.59 3.66 -2.38
CA THR A 2 12.02 3.00 -1.19
C THR A 2 10.98 3.91 -0.56
N VAL A 3 9.91 3.35 0.01
CA VAL A 3 8.87 4.09 0.73
C VAL A 3 8.73 3.44 2.11
N ASP A 4 8.96 4.21 3.16
CA ASP A 4 8.74 3.77 4.53
C ASP A 4 7.28 3.94 4.92
N LEU A 5 6.71 2.94 5.60
CA LEU A 5 5.34 2.94 6.09
C LEU A 5 5.35 2.81 7.62
N PRO A 6 4.36 3.40 8.33
CA PRO A 6 4.30 3.36 9.80
C PRO A 6 3.79 2.02 10.35
N VAL A 7 4.02 0.93 9.61
CA VAL A 7 3.58 -0.44 9.93
C VAL A 7 4.66 -1.44 9.55
N GLU A 8 4.86 -2.46 10.37
CA GLU A 8 5.89 -3.49 10.13
C GLU A 8 5.45 -4.56 9.12
N ARG A 9 4.14 -4.65 8.81
CA ARG A 9 3.57 -5.66 7.89
C ARG A 9 2.80 -5.04 6.72
N PRO A 10 3.47 -4.29 5.81
CA PRO A 10 2.88 -3.98 4.51
C PRO A 10 2.70 -5.27 3.70
N SER A 11 1.67 -5.34 2.86
CA SER A 11 1.34 -6.57 2.12
C SER A 11 1.28 -6.39 0.61
N ARG A 12 0.25 -5.72 0.06
CA ARG A 12 0.04 -5.64 -1.40
C ARG A 12 0.03 -4.19 -1.89
N PRO A 13 0.98 -3.80 -2.75
CA PRO A 13 0.97 -2.52 -3.44
C PRO A 13 0.20 -2.59 -4.77
N MET A 14 -0.49 -1.50 -5.13
CA MET A 14 -1.08 -1.31 -6.45
C MET A 14 -1.19 0.18 -6.79
N PHE A 15 -0.79 0.56 -8.01
CA PHE A 15 -1.05 1.91 -8.52
C PHE A 15 -2.54 2.09 -8.85
N GLY A 16 -3.08 3.23 -8.45
CA GLY A 16 -4.47 3.63 -8.67
C GLY A 16 -4.61 5.15 -8.72
N GLY A 17 -5.83 5.64 -8.50
CA GLY A 17 -6.18 7.04 -8.75
C GLY A 17 -6.44 7.30 -10.25
N ALA A 18 -6.96 8.48 -10.57
CA ALA A 18 -7.39 8.81 -11.94
C ALA A 18 -6.23 8.73 -12.95
N ASN A 19 -5.02 9.07 -12.51
CA ASN A 19 -3.82 9.07 -13.34
C ASN A 19 -2.92 7.85 -13.11
N LEU A 20 -3.29 6.88 -12.26
CA LEU A 20 -2.41 5.76 -11.88
C LEU A 20 -1.06 6.20 -11.25
N ASP A 21 -1.03 7.36 -10.59
CA ASP A 21 0.17 7.95 -9.98
C ASP A 21 0.17 7.85 -8.44
N THR A 22 -0.86 7.24 -7.87
CA THR A 22 -0.97 6.99 -6.42
C THR A 22 -0.73 5.51 -6.14
N LEU A 23 0.26 5.20 -5.30
CA LEU A 23 0.53 3.84 -4.85
C LEU A 23 -0.30 3.55 -3.60
N TYR A 24 -1.28 2.65 -3.73
CA TYR A 24 -2.05 2.13 -2.61
C TYR A 24 -1.35 0.91 -2.02
N VAL A 25 -1.22 0.85 -0.70
CA VAL A 25 -0.58 -0.28 0.00
C VAL A 25 -1.46 -0.75 1.15
N THR A 26 -1.89 -2.01 1.12
CA THR A 26 -2.59 -2.65 2.24
C THR A 26 -1.61 -3.14 3.30
N SER A 27 -2.04 -3.17 4.56
CA SER A 27 -1.24 -3.71 5.67
C SER A 27 -2.01 -4.78 6.46
N LEU A 28 -1.28 -5.61 7.21
CA LEU A 28 -1.85 -6.62 8.09
C LEU A 28 -1.85 -6.12 9.54
N GLY A 29 -3.01 -6.17 10.20
CA GLY A 29 -3.16 -5.87 11.64
C GLY A 29 -2.92 -7.07 12.55
N VAL A 30 -2.52 -8.22 12.00
CA VAL A 30 -2.38 -9.50 12.74
C VAL A 30 -0.93 -9.99 12.74
N GLY A 31 -0.57 -10.72 13.79
CA GLY A 31 0.77 -11.28 13.98
C GLY A 31 1.86 -10.20 14.06
N LEU A 32 1.54 -9.09 14.72
CA LEU A 32 2.47 -8.01 15.00
C LEU A 32 3.43 -8.41 16.12
N SER A 33 4.63 -7.84 16.08
CA SER A 33 5.60 -8.01 17.16
C SER A 33 5.05 -7.40 18.46
N PRO A 34 5.10 -8.12 19.60
CA PRO A 34 4.61 -7.58 20.86
C PRO A 34 5.43 -6.36 21.30
N GLY A 35 4.80 -5.42 22.01
CA GLY A 35 5.47 -4.25 22.57
C GLY A 35 5.68 -3.08 21.60
N ARG A 36 5.14 -3.14 20.38
CA ARG A 36 5.02 -1.99 19.49
C ARG A 36 3.57 -1.56 19.33
N ASP A 37 3.29 -0.30 19.66
CA ASP A 37 2.03 0.32 19.28
C ASP A 37 2.10 0.76 17.81
N GLN A 38 1.19 0.24 16.99
CA GLN A 38 1.09 0.49 15.56
C GLN A 38 -0.40 0.71 15.23
N PRO A 39 -0.96 1.88 15.57
CA PRO A 39 -2.40 2.14 15.45
C PRO A 39 -2.92 2.00 14.01
N GLU A 40 -2.04 2.17 13.03
CA GLU A 40 -2.36 2.05 11.59
C GLU A 40 -2.17 0.61 11.04
N ALA A 41 -1.83 -0.37 11.89
CA ALA A 41 -1.68 -1.74 11.44
C ALA A 41 -3.04 -2.32 11.00
N GLY A 42 -3.14 -2.74 9.74
CA GLY A 42 -4.40 -3.14 9.10
C GLY A 42 -5.03 -2.06 8.23
N SER A 43 -4.51 -0.82 8.27
CA SER A 43 -4.96 0.28 7.41
C SER A 43 -4.53 0.10 5.94
N LEU A 44 -5.18 0.89 5.08
CA LEU A 44 -4.81 1.11 3.69
C LEU A 44 -4.10 2.47 3.58
N PHE A 45 -2.90 2.48 2.99
CA PHE A 45 -2.12 3.69 2.77
C PHE A 45 -2.22 4.15 1.31
N ALA A 46 -2.20 5.46 1.09
CA ALA A 46 -2.09 6.08 -0.23
C ALA A 46 -0.83 6.93 -0.27
N VAL A 47 0.07 6.64 -1.21
CA VAL A 47 1.34 7.33 -1.37
C VAL A 47 1.36 8.03 -2.72
N SER A 48 1.45 9.36 -2.71
CA SER A 48 1.46 10.22 -3.90
C SER A 48 2.82 10.90 -4.08
N GLY A 49 3.02 11.55 -5.24
CA GLY A 49 4.24 12.32 -5.49
C GLY A 49 5.49 11.48 -5.79
N LEU A 50 5.32 10.21 -6.19
CA LEU A 50 6.45 9.31 -6.45
C LEU A 50 7.20 9.61 -7.77
N GLY A 51 6.66 10.49 -8.63
CA GLY A 51 7.24 10.82 -9.93
C GLY A 51 7.16 9.69 -10.96
N VAL A 52 6.40 8.63 -10.67
CA VAL A 52 6.19 7.47 -11.54
C VAL A 52 4.71 7.13 -11.65
N GLN A 53 4.35 6.41 -12.70
CA GLN A 53 2.98 6.02 -13.02
C GLN A 53 2.88 4.51 -13.21
N GLY A 54 1.79 3.92 -12.75
CA GLY A 54 1.46 2.52 -12.97
C GLY A 54 0.76 2.24 -14.29
N LEU A 55 0.31 1.00 -14.44
CA LEU A 55 -0.42 0.51 -15.62
C LEU A 55 -1.84 0.07 -15.26
N PRO A 56 -2.81 0.18 -16.18
CA PRO A 56 -4.15 -0.35 -15.97
C PRO A 56 -4.13 -1.86 -15.71
N GLN A 57 -4.91 -2.32 -14.73
CA GLN A 57 -5.08 -3.75 -14.47
C GLN A 57 -6.00 -4.38 -15.52
N THR A 58 -5.59 -5.51 -16.08
CA THR A 58 -6.40 -6.29 -17.00
C THR A 58 -7.56 -6.94 -16.25
N ARG A 59 -8.78 -6.82 -16.79
CA ARG A 59 -9.96 -7.51 -16.24
C ARG A 59 -9.94 -9.00 -16.61
N PHE A 60 -10.40 -9.84 -15.69
CA PHE A 60 -10.70 -11.25 -15.97
C PHE A 60 -11.77 -11.35 -17.08
N LYS A 61 -11.61 -12.31 -17.99
CA LYS A 61 -12.42 -12.41 -19.23
C LYS A 61 -13.64 -13.35 -19.16
N GLY A 62 -13.85 -14.05 -18.04
CA GLY A 62 -14.87 -15.11 -17.94
C GLY A 62 -14.28 -16.49 -18.21
#